data_AF-A4SJV9-F1
#
_entry.id   AF-A4SJV9-F1
#
_cell.length_a   1.000
_cell.length_b   1.000
_cell.length_c   1.000
_cell.angle_alpha   90.00
_cell.angle_beta   90.00
_cell.angle_gamma   90.00
#
_symmetry.space_group_name_H-M   'P 1'
#
loop_
_entity.id
_entity.type
_entity.pdbx_description
1 polymer ?
#
loop_
_entity_poly.entity_id
_entity_poly.type
_entity_poly.pdbx_seq_one_letter_code
_entity_poly.pdbx_strand_id
1 'polypeptide(L)'
;MSKFARSVILASLISATAQANTPVPTPNAAPMVVPAAPEISAKAHILIDYYSGQVLAEANADERLPPASLTKMMTSYIIGHELLEGNIKNTDMVTISKNAWSKNYTDSSKMFIEVGKQVSVDDLNKGIIIQSGNDACVAMAEFLAGSTDSFASLMNAWSAKLGMKDTQFKNPHGLDEEGHYSTARDMARLGQALIHDQPEEYKIYAQKSFVFNGITQHNRNRLLWDQSLQVDGIKTGHVSQVGYNLVSSATNNEGMRLIAVVLGASSEGSRAAESKKLLTYGFRFFQSLTPYKAGTELVTQKIWMGDKPEVKLGVDKDVSVLVTRGQGNNLKADFQLESELKAPLAKGQRVGTVFLKQGDKEIKQVPLVALEEVQEGGLMSRLWDYLVLLVTSWFK
;
A
#
# COMPACT_ATOMS: atom_id res chain seq x y z
N MET A 1 -80.78 47.27 -8.90
CA MET A 1 -80.84 46.05 -9.73
C MET A 1 -79.67 45.14 -9.35
N SER A 2 -79.99 43.88 -8.97
CA SER A 2 -79.18 42.65 -8.95
C SER A 2 -77.77 42.67 -8.32
N LYS A 3 -77.57 42.20 -7.07
CA LYS A 3 -77.32 40.79 -6.65
C LYS A 3 -76.12 40.12 -7.36
N PHE A 4 -75.05 39.80 -6.62
CA PHE A 4 -74.81 38.44 -6.10
C PHE A 4 -73.57 38.37 -5.19
N ALA A 5 -73.76 37.76 -4.02
CA ALA A 5 -72.74 37.42 -3.05
C ALA A 5 -71.94 36.19 -3.50
N ARG A 6 -70.64 36.14 -3.17
CA ARG A 6 -69.89 34.88 -3.04
C ARG A 6 -68.97 34.90 -1.82
N SER A 7 -69.44 34.15 -0.83
CA SER A 7 -68.79 33.39 0.23
C SER A 7 -67.30 33.57 0.52
N VAL A 8 -67.07 33.87 1.79
CA VAL A 8 -65.87 33.58 2.59
C VAL A 8 -65.56 32.08 2.57
N ILE A 9 -64.32 31.70 2.26
CA ILE A 9 -63.69 30.48 2.79
C ILE A 9 -62.40 30.93 3.46
N LEU A 10 -62.44 30.93 4.79
CA LEU A 10 -61.32 31.17 5.68
C LEU A 10 -60.47 29.88 5.70
N ALA A 11 -59.40 29.83 4.91
CA ALA A 11 -58.43 28.74 5.00
C ALA A 11 -57.48 29.05 6.18
N SER A 12 -57.74 28.39 7.30
CA SER A 12 -56.85 28.34 8.47
C SER A 12 -55.51 27.72 8.09
N LEU A 13 -54.48 28.55 7.92
CA LEU A 13 -53.08 28.13 7.87
C LEU A 13 -52.66 27.67 9.27
N ILE A 14 -52.72 26.37 9.51
CA ILE A 14 -52.03 25.74 10.64
C ILE A 14 -50.53 25.79 10.29
N SER A 15 -49.86 26.84 10.75
CA SER A 15 -48.39 26.89 10.76
C SER A 15 -47.89 25.97 11.87
N ALA A 16 -47.55 24.73 11.53
CA ALA A 16 -46.79 23.87 12.43
C ALA A 16 -45.36 24.42 12.50
N THR A 17 -45.08 25.24 13.51
CA THR A 17 -43.72 25.63 13.87
C THR A 17 -43.00 24.41 14.41
N ALA A 18 -42.25 23.71 13.57
CA ALA A 18 -41.24 22.78 14.05
C ALA A 18 -40.22 23.59 14.86
N GLN A 19 -40.17 23.38 16.16
CA GLN A 19 -39.08 23.88 17.00
C GLN A 19 -37.79 23.29 16.43
N ALA A 20 -37.00 24.15 15.79
CA ALA A 20 -35.62 23.82 15.46
C ALA A 20 -34.90 23.56 16.78
N ASN A 21 -34.63 22.29 17.08
CA ASN A 21 -33.67 21.93 18.10
C ASN A 21 -32.37 22.62 17.74
N THR A 22 -32.01 23.65 18.50
CA THR A 22 -30.70 24.28 18.40
C THR A 22 -29.65 23.18 18.53
N PRO A 23 -28.77 22.97 17.54
CA PRO A 23 -27.72 21.97 17.67
C PRO A 23 -26.89 22.35 18.90
N VAL A 24 -26.84 21.45 19.88
CA VAL A 24 -25.92 21.56 21.01
C VAL A 24 -24.54 21.69 20.40
N PRO A 25 -23.77 22.75 20.73
CA PRO A 25 -22.43 22.90 20.19
C PRO A 25 -21.60 21.71 20.68
N THR A 26 -21.30 20.79 19.78
CA THR A 26 -20.29 19.77 20.02
C THR A 26 -19.00 20.50 20.37
N PRO A 27 -18.32 20.16 21.47
CA PRO A 27 -17.04 20.77 21.79
C PRO A 27 -16.13 20.58 20.58
N ASN A 28 -15.77 21.70 19.96
CA ASN A 28 -14.89 21.77 18.81
C ASN A 28 -13.63 21.01 19.21
N ALA A 29 -13.43 19.79 18.68
CA ALA A 29 -12.26 19.00 19.00
C ALA A 29 -11.05 19.86 18.65
N ALA A 30 -10.25 20.20 19.67
CA ALA A 30 -9.08 21.05 19.47
C ALA A 30 -8.28 20.48 18.29
N PRO A 31 -7.95 21.28 17.25
CA PRO A 31 -7.25 20.77 16.10
C PRO A 31 -5.92 20.21 16.58
N MET A 32 -5.79 18.87 16.57
CA MET A 32 -4.53 18.23 16.85
C MET A 32 -3.61 18.60 15.67
N VAL A 33 -2.73 19.57 15.90
CA VAL A 33 -1.70 19.96 14.95
C VAL A 33 -0.76 18.77 14.83
N VAL A 34 -0.71 18.14 13.66
CA VAL A 34 0.34 17.16 13.36
C VAL A 34 1.65 17.94 13.41
N PRO A 35 2.57 17.61 14.32
CA PRO A 35 3.86 18.27 14.33
C PRO A 35 4.58 17.99 13.00
N ALA A 36 5.51 18.86 12.62
CA ALA A 36 6.37 18.58 11.49
C ALA A 36 7.02 17.20 11.64
N ALA A 37 7.23 16.52 10.51
CA ALA A 37 7.95 15.26 10.50
C ALA A 37 9.31 15.44 11.18
N PRO A 38 9.79 14.43 11.94
CA PRO A 38 11.05 14.54 12.65
C PRO A 38 12.21 14.69 11.69
N GLU A 39 13.22 15.47 12.07
CA GLU A 39 14.48 15.48 11.34
C GLU A 39 15.17 14.11 11.44
N ILE A 40 15.56 13.60 10.27
CA ILE A 40 16.20 12.30 10.10
C ILE A 40 17.66 12.48 9.71
N SER A 41 18.56 11.89 10.49
CA SER A 41 20.00 11.94 10.25
C SER A 41 20.43 10.92 9.19
N ALA A 42 20.07 11.18 7.93
CA ALA A 42 20.38 10.34 6.77
C ALA A 42 20.36 11.17 5.47
N LYS A 43 20.91 10.65 4.37
CA LYS A 43 20.90 11.35 3.07
C LYS A 43 19.50 11.46 2.48
N ALA A 44 18.73 10.36 2.54
CA ALA A 44 17.37 10.30 2.04
C ALA A 44 16.50 9.40 2.94
N HIS A 45 15.21 9.71 3.02
CA HIS A 45 14.25 8.87 3.73
C HIS A 45 12.82 9.03 3.19
N ILE A 46 11.99 8.02 3.45
CA ILE A 46 10.55 8.07 3.22
C ILE A 46 9.83 7.20 4.26
N LEU A 47 8.64 7.62 4.67
CA LEU A 47 7.69 6.85 5.46
C LEU A 47 6.38 6.79 4.69
N ILE A 48 5.87 5.59 4.43
CA ILE A 48 4.59 5.37 3.77
C ILE A 48 3.67 4.49 4.60
N ASP A 49 2.37 4.68 4.44
CA ASP A 49 1.37 3.69 4.80
C ASP A 49 1.30 2.58 3.76
N TYR A 50 1.32 1.34 4.22
CA TYR A 50 1.35 0.16 3.35
C TYR A 50 0.07 -0.02 2.53
N TYR A 51 -1.11 0.29 3.07
CA TYR A 51 -2.37 -0.01 2.40
C TYR A 51 -2.74 1.03 1.34
N SER A 52 -2.46 2.31 1.62
CA SER A 52 -2.79 3.42 0.74
C SER A 52 -1.64 3.86 -0.15
N GLY A 53 -0.40 3.53 0.21
CA GLY A 53 0.81 4.09 -0.41
C GLY A 53 1.01 5.58 -0.09
N GLN A 54 0.21 6.16 0.81
CA GLN A 54 0.31 7.57 1.18
C GLN A 54 1.66 7.85 1.85
N VAL A 55 2.34 8.90 1.39
CA VAL A 55 3.57 9.40 2.00
C VAL A 55 3.24 10.24 3.22
N LEU A 56 3.88 9.90 4.34
CA LEU A 56 3.70 10.51 5.66
C LEU A 56 4.83 11.47 6.03
N ALA A 57 6.04 11.15 5.58
CA ALA A 57 7.25 11.96 5.74
C ALA A 57 8.23 11.56 4.64
N GLU A 58 8.95 12.53 4.08
CA GLU A 58 10.01 12.28 3.12
C GLU A 58 11.03 13.42 3.07
N ALA A 59 12.29 13.09 2.78
CA ALA A 59 13.29 14.04 2.32
C ALA A 59 14.20 13.33 1.32
N ASN A 60 14.48 14.00 0.19
CA ASN A 60 15.30 13.46 -0.91
C ASN A 60 14.85 12.06 -1.36
N ALA A 61 13.55 11.75 -1.28
CA ALA A 61 13.06 10.39 -1.48
C ALA A 61 13.27 9.84 -2.90
N ASP A 62 13.48 10.72 -3.88
CA ASP A 62 13.77 10.41 -5.28
C ASP A 62 15.26 10.57 -5.63
N GLU A 63 16.13 10.85 -4.64
CA GLU A 63 17.58 10.92 -4.86
C GLU A 63 18.14 9.52 -5.17
N ARG A 64 18.88 9.41 -6.27
CA ARG A 64 19.53 8.17 -6.71
C ARG A 64 20.76 7.90 -5.85
N LEU A 65 20.69 6.83 -5.06
CA LEU A 65 21.77 6.38 -4.19
C LEU A 65 22.07 4.91 -4.43
N PRO A 66 23.34 4.48 -4.30
CA PRO A 66 23.69 3.07 -4.25
C PRO A 66 22.85 2.31 -3.20
N PRO A 67 22.00 1.33 -3.61
CA PRO A 67 21.11 0.60 -2.70
C PRO A 67 21.86 -0.38 -1.80
N ALA A 68 23.10 -0.75 -2.15
CA ALA A 68 23.85 -1.81 -1.50
C ALA A 68 23.02 -3.10 -1.40
N SER A 69 23.12 -3.82 -0.27
CA SER A 69 22.34 -5.05 -0.03
C SER A 69 20.82 -4.88 0.02
N LEU A 70 20.25 -3.65 -0.07
CA LEU A 70 18.81 -3.51 -0.29
C LEU A 70 18.39 -4.09 -1.66
N THR A 71 19.32 -4.16 -2.62
CA THR A 71 19.16 -4.88 -3.90
C THR A 71 18.60 -6.28 -3.73
N LYS A 72 18.99 -6.98 -2.65
CA LYS A 72 18.55 -8.34 -2.38
C LYS A 72 17.05 -8.46 -2.12
N MET A 73 16.35 -7.36 -1.83
CA MET A 73 14.89 -7.36 -1.78
C MET A 73 14.28 -7.68 -3.15
N MET A 74 14.88 -7.19 -4.26
CA MET A 74 14.40 -7.52 -5.60
C MET A 74 14.74 -8.97 -5.95
N THR A 75 15.92 -9.44 -5.58
CA THR A 75 16.31 -10.84 -5.75
C THR A 75 15.35 -11.79 -5.01
N SER A 76 15.03 -11.49 -3.74
CA SER A 76 14.06 -12.23 -2.94
C SER A 76 12.63 -12.10 -3.49
N TYR A 77 12.23 -10.91 -3.98
CA TYR A 77 10.92 -10.73 -4.62
C TYR A 77 10.75 -11.67 -5.83
N ILE A 78 11.78 -11.79 -6.68
CA ILE A 78 11.76 -12.70 -7.84
C ILE A 78 11.73 -14.16 -7.37
N ILE A 79 12.57 -14.55 -6.41
CA ILE A 79 12.57 -15.92 -5.87
C ILE A 79 11.18 -16.28 -5.31
N GLY A 80 10.57 -15.38 -4.53
CA GLY A 80 9.22 -15.54 -4.00
C GLY A 80 8.18 -15.72 -5.10
N HIS A 81 8.26 -14.92 -6.17
CA HIS A 81 7.36 -15.06 -7.31
C HIS A 81 7.51 -16.41 -8.01
N GLU A 82 8.74 -16.86 -8.30
CA GLU A 82 8.99 -18.15 -8.95
C GLU A 82 8.55 -19.35 -8.08
N LEU A 83 8.65 -19.22 -6.75
CA LEU A 83 8.09 -20.19 -5.79
C LEU A 83 6.55 -20.19 -5.82
N LEU A 84 5.94 -19.01 -5.87
CA LEU A 84 4.48 -18.85 -5.88
C LEU A 84 3.85 -19.41 -7.16
N GLU A 85 4.47 -19.16 -8.32
CA GLU A 85 4.05 -19.70 -9.61
C GLU A 85 4.37 -21.20 -9.76
N GLY A 86 5.18 -21.77 -8.86
CA GLY A 86 5.55 -23.19 -8.86
C GLY A 86 6.61 -23.56 -9.89
N ASN A 87 7.34 -22.57 -10.43
CA ASN A 87 8.45 -22.78 -11.36
C ASN A 87 9.68 -23.40 -10.67
N ILE A 88 9.84 -23.11 -9.38
CA ILE A 88 10.83 -23.72 -8.49
C ILE A 88 10.18 -24.17 -7.19
N LYS A 89 10.86 -25.05 -6.45
CA LYS A 89 10.46 -25.51 -5.12
C LYS A 89 11.57 -25.24 -4.12
N ASN A 90 11.18 -25.01 -2.87
CA ASN A 90 12.10 -24.89 -1.74
C ASN A 90 13.06 -26.09 -1.60
N THR A 91 12.63 -27.28 -2.04
CA THR A 91 13.41 -28.52 -2.02
C THR A 91 14.34 -28.71 -3.20
N ASP A 92 14.27 -27.86 -4.22
CA ASP A 92 15.14 -27.98 -5.40
C ASP A 92 16.58 -27.71 -5.01
N MET A 93 17.49 -28.49 -5.57
CA MET A 93 18.90 -28.46 -5.23
C MET A 93 19.69 -27.69 -6.29
N VAL A 94 20.31 -26.59 -5.88
CA VAL A 94 21.12 -25.72 -6.75
C VAL A 94 22.58 -26.15 -6.64
N THR A 95 23.21 -26.46 -7.78
CA THR A 95 24.64 -26.77 -7.83
C THR A 95 25.45 -25.48 -7.84
N ILE A 96 26.32 -25.31 -6.85
CA ILE A 96 27.07 -24.07 -6.67
C ILE A 96 28.18 -23.95 -7.71
N SER A 97 28.11 -22.92 -8.54
CA SER A 97 29.10 -22.63 -9.57
C SER A 97 30.41 -22.09 -8.97
N LYS A 98 31.43 -21.93 -9.82
CA LYS A 98 32.67 -21.23 -9.43
C LYS A 98 32.40 -19.76 -9.11
N ASN A 99 31.45 -19.11 -9.78
CA ASN A 99 31.11 -17.70 -9.58
C ASN A 99 30.41 -17.48 -8.23
N ALA A 100 29.52 -18.41 -7.86
CA ALA A 100 28.82 -18.41 -6.58
C ALA A 100 29.67 -18.90 -5.40
N TRP A 101 30.95 -19.21 -5.60
CA TRP A 101 31.80 -19.67 -4.50
C TRP A 101 32.03 -18.53 -3.49
N SER A 102 31.76 -18.81 -2.21
CA SER A 102 31.92 -17.84 -1.11
C SER A 102 33.33 -17.23 -0.98
N LYS A 103 34.38 -17.85 -1.55
CA LYS A 103 35.73 -17.28 -1.59
C LYS A 103 35.86 -16.06 -2.49
N ASN A 104 34.97 -15.87 -3.47
CA ASN A 104 34.99 -14.70 -4.37
C ASN A 104 34.48 -13.42 -3.69
N TYR A 105 33.84 -13.55 -2.54
CA TYR A 105 33.15 -12.46 -1.84
C TYR A 105 33.88 -12.12 -0.53
N THR A 106 35.18 -11.82 -0.61
CA THR A 106 35.98 -11.33 0.53
C THR A 106 35.43 -10.00 1.06
N ASP A 107 35.51 -9.80 2.37
CA ASP A 107 35.05 -8.57 3.07
C ASP A 107 33.59 -8.16 2.81
N SER A 108 32.73 -9.13 2.49
CA SER A 108 31.31 -8.93 2.30
C SER A 108 30.47 -10.05 2.94
N SER A 109 29.14 -9.87 2.98
CA SER A 109 28.24 -10.86 3.57
C SER A 109 28.11 -12.09 2.68
N LYS A 110 28.22 -13.29 3.25
CA LYS A 110 28.24 -14.56 2.52
C LYS A 110 27.73 -15.72 3.35
N MET A 111 27.01 -16.64 2.74
CA MET A 111 26.46 -17.86 3.34
C MET A 111 27.51 -18.95 3.56
N PHE A 112 28.72 -18.78 3.00
CA PHE A 112 29.83 -19.74 3.08
C PHE A 112 29.55 -21.01 2.26
N ILE A 113 28.85 -20.88 1.14
CA ILE A 113 28.62 -21.99 0.20
C ILE A 113 29.90 -22.33 -0.59
N GLU A 114 30.05 -23.59 -0.94
CA GLU A 114 31.26 -24.14 -1.58
C GLU A 114 30.95 -24.64 -3.00
N VAL A 115 31.85 -24.34 -3.94
CA VAL A 115 31.74 -24.78 -5.34
C VAL A 115 31.55 -26.29 -5.45
N GLY A 116 30.66 -26.70 -6.36
CA GLY A 116 30.35 -28.10 -6.67
C GLY A 116 29.41 -28.78 -5.66
N LYS A 117 29.18 -28.19 -4.48
CA LYS A 117 28.13 -28.68 -3.56
C LYS A 117 26.75 -28.33 -4.10
N GLN A 118 25.74 -29.03 -3.57
CA GLN A 118 24.35 -28.68 -3.80
C GLN A 118 23.74 -28.08 -2.54
N VAL A 119 23.00 -26.98 -2.69
CA VAL A 119 22.30 -26.29 -1.60
C VAL A 119 20.84 -26.12 -2.01
N SER A 120 19.91 -26.31 -1.08
CA SER A 120 18.49 -26.16 -1.39
C SER A 120 18.15 -24.69 -1.67
N VAL A 121 17.11 -24.46 -2.49
CA VAL A 121 16.53 -23.13 -2.70
C VAL A 121 16.15 -22.47 -1.36
N ASP A 122 15.56 -23.23 -0.43
CA ASP A 122 15.17 -22.74 0.89
C ASP A 122 16.36 -22.20 1.71
N ASP A 123 17.46 -22.95 1.76
CA ASP A 123 18.66 -22.53 2.48
C ASP A 123 19.32 -21.31 1.81
N LEU A 124 19.42 -21.31 0.47
CA LEU A 124 19.96 -20.18 -0.28
C LEU A 124 19.13 -18.92 -0.02
N ASN A 125 17.80 -19.04 -0.07
CA ASN A 125 16.92 -17.91 0.12
C ASN A 125 16.99 -17.35 1.54
N LYS A 126 17.01 -18.21 2.57
CA LYS A 126 17.27 -17.80 3.96
C LYS A 126 18.64 -17.13 4.11
N GLY A 127 19.67 -17.63 3.43
CA GLY A 127 20.99 -17.01 3.37
C GLY A 127 20.97 -15.59 2.78
N ILE A 128 20.21 -15.37 1.71
CA ILE A 128 19.99 -14.05 1.07
C ILE A 128 19.27 -13.10 2.03
N ILE A 129 18.17 -13.53 2.61
CA ILE A 129 17.27 -12.67 3.41
C ILE A 129 17.89 -12.33 4.76
N ILE A 130 18.29 -13.34 5.53
CA ILE A 130 18.67 -13.20 6.95
C ILE A 130 20.11 -12.71 7.07
N GLN A 131 21.04 -13.37 6.35
CA GLN A 131 22.47 -13.07 6.47
C GLN A 131 22.97 -12.08 5.40
N SER A 132 22.21 -11.86 4.33
CA SER A 132 22.61 -11.01 3.21
C SER A 132 23.73 -11.62 2.36
N GLY A 133 23.74 -12.96 2.17
CA GLY A 133 24.78 -13.67 1.43
C GLY A 133 24.86 -13.31 -0.05
N ASN A 134 25.99 -12.79 -0.50
CA ASN A 134 26.25 -12.44 -1.91
C ASN A 134 26.42 -13.67 -2.80
N ASP A 135 27.10 -14.68 -2.27
CA ASP A 135 27.29 -16.00 -2.87
C ASP A 135 25.95 -16.67 -3.18
N ALA A 136 25.03 -16.66 -2.23
CA ALA A 136 23.68 -17.20 -2.41
C ALA A 136 22.87 -16.43 -3.47
N CYS A 137 23.02 -15.10 -3.55
CA CYS A 137 22.39 -14.31 -4.61
C CYS A 137 22.87 -14.72 -6.01
N VAL A 138 24.18 -14.96 -6.18
CA VAL A 138 24.73 -15.40 -7.47
C VAL A 138 24.27 -16.81 -7.81
N ALA A 139 24.27 -17.73 -6.84
CA ALA A 139 23.75 -19.08 -7.05
C ALA A 139 22.29 -19.08 -7.55
N MET A 140 21.42 -18.32 -6.88
CA MET A 140 20.01 -18.21 -7.27
C MET A 140 19.82 -17.49 -8.60
N ALA A 141 20.60 -16.45 -8.88
CA ALA A 141 20.55 -15.73 -10.15
C ALA A 141 20.92 -16.63 -11.33
N GLU A 142 21.99 -17.41 -11.20
CA GLU A 142 22.41 -18.39 -12.21
C GLU A 142 21.40 -19.52 -12.36
N PHE A 143 20.82 -20.00 -11.25
CA PHE A 143 19.80 -21.05 -11.28
C PHE A 143 18.53 -20.62 -12.01
N LEU A 144 18.07 -19.38 -11.78
CA LEU A 144 16.80 -18.88 -12.34
C LEU A 144 16.95 -18.32 -13.76
N ALA A 145 18.07 -17.66 -14.08
CA ALA A 145 18.23 -16.91 -15.32
C ALA A 145 19.45 -17.33 -16.16
N GLY A 146 20.20 -18.35 -15.72
CA GLY A 146 21.40 -18.85 -16.38
C GLY A 146 22.66 -18.00 -16.19
N SER A 147 22.53 -16.71 -15.88
CA SER A 147 23.64 -15.80 -15.58
C SER A 147 23.21 -14.63 -14.69
N THR A 148 24.17 -13.95 -14.07
CA THR A 148 23.92 -12.73 -13.28
C THR A 148 23.42 -11.57 -14.14
N ASP A 149 23.87 -11.46 -15.39
CA ASP A 149 23.50 -10.37 -16.31
C ASP A 149 22.05 -10.55 -16.81
N SER A 150 21.68 -11.79 -17.15
CA SER A 150 20.30 -12.16 -17.46
C SER A 150 19.39 -11.89 -16.26
N PHE A 151 19.85 -12.23 -15.05
CA PHE A 151 19.08 -11.97 -13.84
C PHE A 151 18.96 -10.46 -13.55
N ALA A 152 20.00 -9.67 -13.74
CA ALA A 152 19.91 -8.21 -13.60
C ALA A 152 18.92 -7.61 -14.61
N SER A 153 18.87 -8.13 -15.83
CA SER A 153 17.85 -7.74 -16.82
C SER A 153 16.43 -8.06 -16.33
N LEU A 154 16.24 -9.24 -15.74
CA LEU A 154 14.97 -9.64 -15.11
C LEU A 154 14.59 -8.71 -13.94
N MET A 155 15.55 -8.36 -13.08
CA MET A 155 15.35 -7.40 -11.98
C MET A 155 14.87 -6.03 -12.48
N ASN A 156 15.40 -5.55 -13.60
CA ASN A 156 14.98 -4.29 -14.19
C ASN A 156 13.61 -4.37 -14.89
N ALA A 157 13.26 -5.53 -15.45
CA ALA A 157 11.90 -5.76 -15.96
C ALA A 157 10.87 -5.72 -14.81
N TRP A 158 11.20 -6.32 -13.66
CA TRP A 158 10.37 -6.23 -12.46
C TRP A 158 10.33 -4.82 -11.88
N SER A 159 11.45 -4.10 -11.82
CA SER A 159 11.46 -2.71 -11.34
C SER A 159 10.52 -1.83 -12.18
N ALA A 160 10.54 -1.97 -13.50
CA ALA A 160 9.62 -1.28 -14.41
C ALA A 160 8.16 -1.68 -14.15
N LYS A 161 7.87 -2.98 -14.00
CA LYS A 161 6.52 -3.49 -13.70
C LYS A 161 5.98 -2.98 -12.36
N LEU A 162 6.83 -2.82 -11.36
CA LEU A 162 6.50 -2.28 -10.04
C LEU A 162 6.47 -0.74 -10.02
N GLY A 163 6.76 -0.07 -11.16
CA GLY A 163 6.78 1.38 -11.25
C GLY A 163 7.92 2.04 -10.47
N MET A 164 9.04 1.35 -10.30
CA MET A 164 10.28 1.88 -9.73
C MET A 164 11.02 2.70 -10.80
N LYS A 165 10.75 4.01 -10.85
CA LYS A 165 11.14 4.89 -11.97
C LYS A 165 12.61 5.28 -11.96
N ASP A 166 13.25 5.23 -10.80
CA ASP A 166 14.60 5.69 -10.55
C ASP A 166 15.45 4.58 -9.91
N THR A 167 15.29 3.37 -10.43
CA THR A 167 16.06 2.19 -10.04
C THR A 167 16.67 1.49 -11.25
N GLN A 168 17.97 1.19 -11.14
CA GLN A 168 18.71 0.36 -12.09
C GLN A 168 19.55 -0.64 -11.30
N PHE A 169 19.31 -1.93 -11.53
CA PHE A 169 20.11 -3.01 -11.00
C PHE A 169 21.15 -3.46 -12.03
N LYS A 170 22.37 -3.75 -11.56
CA LYS A 170 23.46 -4.30 -12.35
C LYS A 170 23.85 -5.71 -11.94
N ASN A 171 23.63 -6.06 -10.68
CA ASN A 171 23.93 -7.38 -10.13
C ASN A 171 22.90 -7.80 -9.05
N PRO A 172 22.79 -9.10 -8.71
CA PRO A 172 21.75 -9.60 -7.81
C PRO A 172 22.01 -9.31 -6.32
N HIS A 173 23.21 -8.88 -5.95
CA HIS A 173 23.60 -8.71 -4.55
C HIS A 173 23.72 -7.24 -4.12
N GLY A 174 23.89 -6.31 -5.06
CA GLY A 174 24.13 -4.89 -4.78
C GLY A 174 25.54 -4.58 -4.30
N LEU A 175 26.54 -5.27 -4.88
CA LEU A 175 27.92 -4.79 -4.76
C LEU A 175 28.06 -3.58 -5.68
N ASP A 176 28.98 -2.69 -5.33
CA ASP A 176 29.14 -1.42 -6.04
C ASP A 176 29.51 -1.64 -7.50
N GLU A 177 28.78 -0.98 -8.38
CA GLU A 177 28.93 -1.07 -9.83
C GLU A 177 28.36 0.21 -10.47
N GLU A 178 29.02 0.71 -11.50
CA GLU A 178 28.60 1.95 -12.16
C GLU A 178 27.18 1.84 -12.71
N GLY A 179 26.34 2.81 -12.36
CA GLY A 179 24.93 2.81 -12.76
C GLY A 179 24.04 1.85 -11.97
N HIS A 180 24.50 1.28 -10.86
CA HIS A 180 23.66 0.52 -9.92
C HIS A 180 23.08 1.46 -8.84
N TYR A 181 21.82 1.86 -8.97
CA TYR A 181 21.19 2.83 -8.08
C TYR A 181 19.72 2.53 -7.81
N SER A 182 19.18 3.13 -6.75
CA SER A 182 17.76 3.18 -6.45
C SER A 182 17.45 4.45 -5.64
N THR A 183 16.18 4.67 -5.31
CA THR A 183 15.74 5.75 -4.43
C THR A 183 15.06 5.21 -3.16
N ALA A 184 14.83 6.08 -2.17
CA ALA A 184 14.08 5.71 -0.98
C ALA A 184 12.63 5.37 -1.33
N ARG A 185 12.02 6.13 -2.24
CA ARG A 185 10.65 5.90 -2.73
C ARG A 185 10.52 4.55 -3.42
N ASP A 186 11.44 4.21 -4.32
CA ASP A 186 11.38 2.94 -5.05
C ASP A 186 11.67 1.74 -4.15
N MET A 187 12.56 1.88 -3.16
CA MET A 187 12.76 0.85 -2.13
C MET A 187 11.52 0.67 -1.24
N ALA A 188 10.76 1.73 -0.96
CA ALA A 188 9.50 1.63 -0.24
C ALA A 188 8.42 0.91 -1.08
N ARG A 189 8.34 1.19 -2.38
CA ARG A 189 7.47 0.47 -3.33
C ARG A 189 7.82 -1.01 -3.41
N LEU A 190 9.10 -1.34 -3.53
CA LEU A 190 9.56 -2.73 -3.52
C LEU A 190 9.24 -3.43 -2.20
N GLY A 191 9.41 -2.74 -1.06
CA GLY A 191 9.00 -3.26 0.25
C GLY A 191 7.49 -3.51 0.33
N GLN A 192 6.68 -2.60 -0.19
CA GLN A 192 5.23 -2.74 -0.27
C GLN A 192 4.81 -3.93 -1.14
N ALA A 193 5.39 -4.05 -2.35
CA ALA A 193 5.14 -5.15 -3.26
C ALA A 193 5.56 -6.50 -2.66
N LEU A 194 6.72 -6.57 -2.00
CA LEU A 194 7.18 -7.78 -1.32
C LEU A 194 6.20 -8.26 -0.24
N ILE A 195 5.68 -7.35 0.59
CA ILE A 195 4.69 -7.68 1.62
C ILE A 195 3.36 -8.13 1.01
N HIS A 196 2.93 -7.47 -0.07
CA HIS A 196 1.63 -7.71 -0.70
C HIS A 196 1.62 -8.96 -1.58
N ASP A 197 2.56 -9.06 -2.52
CA ASP A 197 2.59 -10.07 -3.57
C ASP A 197 3.22 -11.37 -3.08
N GLN A 198 4.18 -11.29 -2.15
CA GLN A 198 4.99 -12.43 -1.70
C GLN A 198 4.90 -12.63 -0.17
N PRO A 199 3.70 -12.83 0.42
CA PRO A 199 3.54 -12.87 1.87
C PRO A 199 4.27 -14.04 2.54
N GLU A 200 4.41 -15.19 1.88
CA GLU A 200 5.16 -16.33 2.43
C GLU A 200 6.68 -16.08 2.42
N GLU A 201 7.20 -15.47 1.35
CA GLU A 201 8.58 -14.99 1.25
C GLU A 201 8.87 -13.95 2.33
N TYR A 202 7.95 -12.99 2.51
CA TYR A 202 8.07 -11.90 3.47
C TYR A 202 8.23 -12.40 4.92
N LYS A 203 7.57 -13.51 5.31
CA LYS A 203 7.68 -14.09 6.66
C LYS A 203 9.11 -14.45 7.05
N ILE A 204 9.99 -14.73 6.08
CA ILE A 204 11.40 -15.08 6.35
C ILE A 204 12.15 -13.87 6.94
N TYR A 205 11.78 -12.64 6.57
CA TYR A 205 12.44 -11.43 7.05
C TYR A 205 12.31 -11.20 8.57
N ALA A 206 11.28 -11.77 9.20
CA ALA A 206 11.07 -11.72 10.64
C ALA A 206 11.93 -12.74 11.42
N GLN A 207 12.56 -13.70 10.73
CA GLN A 207 13.41 -14.69 11.38
C GLN A 207 14.69 -14.03 11.92
N LYS A 208 14.94 -14.21 13.22
CA LYS A 208 16.05 -13.57 13.94
C LYS A 208 17.41 -14.23 13.70
N SER A 209 17.41 -15.49 13.30
CA SER A 209 18.62 -16.24 13.00
C SER A 209 18.35 -17.42 12.07
N PHE A 210 19.40 -17.88 11.41
CA PHE A 210 19.41 -19.04 10.53
C PHE A 210 20.70 -19.83 10.77
N VAL A 211 20.64 -21.16 10.71
CA VAL A 211 21.81 -22.03 10.88
C VAL A 211 22.08 -22.72 9.55
N PHE A 212 23.28 -22.55 9.03
CA PHE A 212 23.74 -23.24 7.82
C PHE A 212 25.12 -23.83 8.05
N ASN A 213 25.31 -25.10 7.70
CA ASN A 213 26.59 -25.81 7.85
C ASN A 213 27.19 -25.71 9.28
N GLY A 214 26.33 -25.78 10.30
CA GLY A 214 26.72 -25.64 11.71
C GLY A 214 27.04 -24.22 12.17
N ILE A 215 26.88 -23.21 11.31
CA ILE A 215 27.16 -21.80 11.60
C ILE A 215 25.85 -21.05 11.82
N THR A 216 25.66 -20.51 13.02
CA THR A 216 24.53 -19.63 13.33
C THR A 216 24.78 -18.22 12.81
N GLN A 217 23.83 -17.72 12.04
CA GLN A 217 23.82 -16.42 11.39
C GLN A 217 22.69 -15.60 12.02
N HIS A 218 22.95 -14.36 12.43
CA HIS A 218 21.90 -13.49 12.97
C HIS A 218 21.39 -12.50 11.91
N ASN A 219 20.11 -12.19 11.98
CA ASN A 219 19.51 -11.16 11.16
C ASN A 219 20.13 -9.79 11.51
N ARG A 220 20.49 -9.03 10.48
CA ARG A 220 21.16 -7.73 10.64
C ARG A 220 20.19 -6.59 10.98
N ASN A 221 18.89 -6.81 10.87
CA ASN A 221 17.87 -5.82 11.23
C ASN A 221 17.67 -5.77 12.75
N ARG A 222 18.39 -4.86 13.42
CA ARG A 222 18.33 -4.66 14.88
C ARG A 222 16.92 -4.39 15.41
N LEU A 223 16.03 -3.83 14.59
CA LEU A 223 14.67 -3.50 15.00
C LEU A 223 13.80 -4.72 15.29
N LEU A 224 14.16 -5.92 14.80
CA LEU A 224 13.46 -7.17 15.15
C LEU A 224 13.54 -7.52 16.65
N TRP A 225 14.49 -6.93 17.38
CA TRP A 225 14.65 -7.09 18.82
C TRP A 225 14.07 -5.93 19.62
N ASP A 226 13.54 -4.90 18.96
CA ASP A 226 12.93 -3.76 19.64
C ASP A 226 11.50 -4.11 20.07
N GLN A 227 11.27 -4.20 21.38
CA GLN A 227 9.95 -4.57 21.92
C GLN A 227 8.91 -3.44 21.87
N SER A 228 9.33 -2.20 21.56
CA SER A 228 8.41 -1.06 21.50
C SER A 228 7.70 -0.91 20.15
N LEU A 229 8.11 -1.67 19.14
CA LEU A 229 7.49 -1.71 17.81
C LEU A 229 7.32 -3.17 17.35
N GLN A 230 6.26 -3.46 16.60
CA GLN A 230 6.07 -4.78 16.00
C GLN A 230 6.73 -4.81 14.61
N VAL A 231 8.06 -4.80 14.60
CA VAL A 231 8.84 -4.83 13.35
C VAL A 231 8.98 -6.27 12.87
N ASP A 232 8.66 -6.51 11.60
CA ASP A 232 8.72 -7.82 10.96
C ASP A 232 9.55 -7.84 9.67
N GLY A 233 10.25 -6.74 9.37
CA GLY A 233 11.11 -6.61 8.19
C GLY A 233 11.78 -5.24 8.09
N ILE A 234 12.49 -4.92 7.01
CA ILE A 234 12.75 -5.78 5.84
C ILE A 234 14.26 -5.99 5.74
N LYS A 235 15.01 -5.09 5.09
CA LYS A 235 16.40 -5.36 4.73
C LYS A 235 17.34 -4.23 5.13
N THR A 236 18.54 -4.61 5.54
CA THR A 236 19.67 -3.69 5.75
C THR A 236 20.64 -3.67 4.58
N GLY A 237 21.30 -2.54 4.38
CA GLY A 237 22.40 -2.34 3.45
C GLY A 237 23.50 -1.46 4.04
N HIS A 238 24.71 -1.57 3.48
CA HIS A 238 25.82 -0.68 3.79
C HIS A 238 26.76 -0.64 2.57
N VAL A 239 27.16 0.58 2.19
CA VAL A 239 28.20 0.84 1.21
C VAL A 239 28.94 2.10 1.64
N SER A 240 30.26 2.08 1.61
CA SER A 240 31.11 3.13 2.17
C SER A 240 30.82 4.53 1.60
N GLN A 241 30.43 4.62 0.33
CA GLN A 241 30.11 5.86 -0.37
C GLN A 241 28.85 6.58 0.17
N VAL A 242 27.88 5.80 0.67
CA VAL A 242 26.56 6.31 1.06
C VAL A 242 26.37 6.26 2.57
N GLY A 243 26.83 5.20 3.20
CA GLY A 243 26.61 4.90 4.61
C GLY A 243 25.68 3.69 4.80
N TYR A 244 24.86 3.75 5.84
CA TYR A 244 24.05 2.64 6.32
C TYR A 244 22.58 2.82 5.91
N ASN A 245 22.04 1.79 5.24
CA ASN A 245 20.70 1.79 4.69
C ASN A 245 19.78 0.79 5.43
N LEU A 246 18.49 1.11 5.53
CA LEU A 246 17.46 0.25 6.10
C LEU A 246 16.12 0.48 5.40
N VAL A 247 15.50 -0.61 4.95
CA VAL A 247 14.04 -0.67 4.74
C VAL A 247 13.46 -1.43 5.91
N SER A 248 12.51 -0.84 6.62
CA SER A 248 11.82 -1.46 7.74
C SER A 248 10.31 -1.39 7.57
N SER A 249 9.62 -2.40 8.09
CA SER A 249 8.17 -2.39 8.17
C SER A 249 7.74 -2.83 9.55
N ALA A 250 6.66 -2.21 10.04
CA ALA A 250 6.08 -2.54 11.32
C ALA A 250 4.55 -2.44 11.28
N THR A 251 3.91 -3.11 12.24
CA THR A 251 2.48 -3.00 12.50
C THR A 251 2.19 -2.41 13.87
N ASN A 252 0.94 -2.02 14.09
CA ASN A 252 0.38 -1.78 15.42
C ASN A 252 -0.86 -2.65 15.66
N ASN A 253 -1.40 -2.61 16.88
CA ASN A 253 -2.59 -3.38 17.27
C ASN A 253 -3.89 -2.93 16.58
N GLU A 254 -3.89 -1.76 15.93
CA GLU A 254 -5.04 -1.21 15.21
C GLU A 254 -5.06 -1.69 13.74
N GLY A 255 -4.13 -2.56 13.34
CA GLY A 255 -4.03 -3.08 11.98
C GLY A 255 -3.39 -2.13 10.98
N MET A 256 -2.77 -1.04 11.45
CA MET A 256 -1.99 -0.13 10.61
C MET A 256 -0.61 -0.73 10.33
N ARG A 257 -0.14 -0.64 9.09
CA ARG A 257 1.21 -1.06 8.68
C ARG A 257 1.94 0.10 8.02
N LEU A 258 3.17 0.33 8.47
CA LEU A 258 4.05 1.38 7.95
C LEU A 258 5.30 0.78 7.35
N ILE A 259 5.80 1.39 6.28
CA ILE A 259 7.11 1.10 5.69
C ILE A 259 7.97 2.36 5.78
N ALA A 260 9.12 2.25 6.41
CA ALA A 260 10.12 3.31 6.51
C ALA A 260 11.40 2.91 5.77
N VAL A 261 11.94 3.83 4.96
CA VAL A 261 13.24 3.68 4.31
C VAL A 261 14.16 4.79 4.76
N VAL A 262 15.37 4.43 5.15
CA VAL A 262 16.46 5.34 5.54
C VAL A 262 17.69 4.98 4.74
N LEU A 263 18.24 5.91 3.97
CA LEU A 263 19.42 5.73 3.13
C LEU A 263 20.54 6.66 3.58
N GLY A 264 21.73 6.10 3.79
CA GLY A 264 22.95 6.85 4.11
C GLY A 264 22.99 7.43 5.52
N ALA A 265 22.59 6.65 6.52
CA ALA A 265 22.84 6.98 7.92
C ALA A 265 24.33 6.76 8.29
N SER A 266 24.80 7.39 9.37
CA SER A 266 26.22 7.39 9.76
C SER A 266 26.74 6.09 10.39
N SER A 267 25.84 5.26 10.93
CA SER A 267 26.19 3.99 11.58
C SER A 267 25.04 2.98 11.57
N GLU A 268 25.33 1.72 11.89
CA GLU A 268 24.28 0.70 12.09
C GLU A 268 23.28 1.06 13.20
N GLY A 269 23.77 1.70 14.27
CA GLY A 269 22.92 2.18 15.36
C GLY A 269 22.04 3.33 14.91
N SER A 270 22.63 4.29 14.17
CA SER A 270 21.92 5.43 13.61
C SER A 270 20.81 5.00 12.65
N ARG A 271 21.07 4.11 11.66
CA ARG A 271 19.99 3.66 10.74
C ARG A 271 18.78 3.08 11.48
N ALA A 272 19.01 2.33 12.56
CA ALA A 272 17.94 1.71 13.33
C ALA A 272 17.18 2.76 14.15
N ALA A 273 17.89 3.66 14.84
CA ALA A 273 17.29 4.74 15.62
C ALA A 273 16.46 5.69 14.75
N GLU A 274 16.96 6.08 13.59
CA GLU A 274 16.28 6.96 12.64
C GLU A 274 15.03 6.31 12.04
N SER A 275 15.11 5.02 11.66
CA SER A 275 13.95 4.29 11.15
C SER A 275 12.89 4.08 12.23
N LYS A 276 13.30 3.80 13.48
CA LYS A 276 12.40 3.77 14.64
C LYS A 276 11.70 5.11 14.83
N LYS A 277 12.43 6.23 14.72
CA LYS A 277 11.87 7.59 14.85
C LYS A 277 10.75 7.83 13.84
N LEU A 278 10.95 7.45 12.57
CA LEU A 278 9.92 7.53 11.53
C LEU A 278 8.69 6.66 11.86
N LEU A 279 8.90 5.39 12.18
CA LEU A 279 7.80 4.46 12.49
C LEU A 279 6.99 4.94 13.71
N THR A 280 7.66 5.35 14.79
CA THR A 280 7.00 5.88 15.99
C THR A 280 6.24 7.17 15.69
N TYR A 281 6.78 8.06 14.86
CA TYR A 281 6.07 9.27 14.41
C TYR A 281 4.77 8.89 13.68
N GLY A 282 4.86 7.98 12.69
CA GLY A 282 3.69 7.54 11.92
C GLY A 282 2.60 6.95 12.80
N PHE A 283 2.92 5.99 13.68
CA PHE A 283 1.92 5.38 14.56
C PHE A 283 1.34 6.33 15.61
N ARG A 284 2.11 7.34 16.03
CA ARG A 284 1.65 8.31 17.03
C ARG A 284 0.65 9.30 16.46
N PHE A 285 0.89 9.82 15.26
CA PHE A 285 0.11 10.93 14.70
C PHE A 285 -0.90 10.52 13.64
N PHE A 286 -0.84 9.27 13.16
CA PHE A 286 -1.74 8.74 12.16
C PHE A 286 -2.41 7.47 12.66
N GLN A 287 -3.56 7.17 12.08
CA GLN A 287 -4.31 5.95 12.32
C GLN A 287 -5.01 5.53 11.04
N SER A 288 -5.12 4.21 10.83
CA SER A 288 -5.97 3.65 9.79
C SER A 288 -7.39 3.55 10.31
N LEU A 289 -8.36 4.09 9.58
CA LEU A 289 -9.78 3.95 9.85
C LEU A 289 -10.45 3.22 8.70
N THR A 290 -11.45 2.40 8.99
CA THR A 290 -12.34 1.81 7.97
C THR A 290 -13.74 2.39 8.15
N PRO A 291 -13.99 3.64 7.69
CA PRO A 291 -15.28 4.31 7.87
C PRO A 291 -16.44 3.58 7.17
N TYR A 292 -16.17 2.86 6.08
CA TYR A 292 -17.18 2.13 5.32
C TYR A 292 -16.76 0.68 5.12
N LYS A 293 -17.61 -0.25 5.55
CA LYS A 293 -17.45 -1.69 5.31
C LYS A 293 -18.08 -2.08 3.97
N ALA A 294 -17.64 -3.18 3.38
CA ALA A 294 -18.31 -3.75 2.21
C ALA A 294 -19.82 -3.89 2.43
N GLY A 295 -20.63 -3.40 1.48
CA GLY A 295 -22.09 -3.39 1.56
C GLY A 295 -22.68 -2.19 2.32
N THR A 296 -21.86 -1.25 2.80
CA THR A 296 -22.38 -0.03 3.44
C THR A 296 -23.11 0.82 2.41
N GLU A 297 -24.39 1.11 2.68
CA GLU A 297 -25.18 2.08 1.91
C GLU A 297 -24.66 3.49 2.17
N LEU A 298 -24.32 4.22 1.10
CA LEU A 298 -23.86 5.60 1.17
C LEU A 298 -24.96 6.57 0.75
N VAL A 299 -25.70 6.21 -0.30
CA VAL A 299 -26.75 7.06 -0.85
C VAL A 299 -27.80 6.21 -1.56
N THR A 300 -29.05 6.65 -1.52
CA THR A 300 -30.13 6.13 -2.36
C THR A 300 -30.38 7.13 -3.50
N GLN A 301 -30.47 6.64 -4.74
CA GLN A 301 -30.65 7.46 -5.94
C GLN A 301 -31.83 6.99 -6.77
N LYS A 302 -32.51 7.93 -7.43
CA LYS A 302 -33.56 7.60 -8.39
C LYS A 302 -32.98 6.78 -9.55
N ILE A 303 -33.67 5.72 -9.93
CA ILE A 303 -33.39 4.93 -11.12
C ILE A 303 -34.57 4.98 -12.07
N TRP A 304 -34.28 5.16 -13.36
CA TRP A 304 -35.30 5.20 -14.41
C TRP A 304 -35.50 3.81 -15.01
N MET A 305 -36.70 3.57 -15.55
CA MET A 305 -37.06 2.34 -16.26
C MET A 305 -37.05 1.08 -15.39
N GLY A 306 -36.93 1.22 -14.07
CA GLY A 306 -36.78 0.11 -13.12
C GLY A 306 -38.11 -0.46 -12.62
N ASP A 307 -38.05 -1.68 -12.09
CA ASP A 307 -39.09 -2.30 -11.27
C ASP A 307 -39.21 -1.65 -9.88
N LYS A 308 -38.19 -0.86 -9.51
CA LYS A 308 -38.13 -0.01 -8.32
C LYS A 308 -37.89 1.46 -8.73
N PRO A 309 -38.39 2.44 -7.95
CA PRO A 309 -38.19 3.85 -8.23
C PRO A 309 -36.79 4.37 -7.84
N GLU A 310 -36.09 3.66 -6.96
CA GLU A 310 -34.80 4.04 -6.40
C GLU A 310 -33.89 2.82 -6.25
N VAL A 311 -32.59 3.06 -6.16
CA VAL A 311 -31.55 2.04 -5.92
C VAL A 311 -30.57 2.48 -4.85
N LYS A 312 -30.22 1.55 -3.96
CA LYS A 312 -29.18 1.74 -2.95
C LYS A 312 -27.79 1.64 -3.56
N LEU A 313 -26.98 2.67 -3.34
CA LEU A 313 -25.60 2.75 -3.80
C LEU A 313 -24.64 2.78 -2.63
N GLY A 314 -23.47 2.17 -2.81
CA GLY A 314 -22.47 2.09 -1.76
C GLY A 314 -21.14 1.54 -2.27
N VAL A 315 -20.43 0.84 -1.38
CA VAL A 315 -19.11 0.26 -1.66
C VAL A 315 -19.17 -1.26 -1.55
N ASP A 316 -18.49 -1.97 -2.46
CA ASP A 316 -18.43 -3.44 -2.49
C ASP A 316 -17.25 -4.02 -1.69
N LYS A 317 -16.33 -3.17 -1.26
CA LYS A 317 -15.13 -3.52 -0.48
C LYS A 317 -14.98 -2.62 0.73
N ASP A 318 -14.27 -3.10 1.74
CA ASP A 318 -13.87 -2.29 2.89
C ASP A 318 -13.03 -1.10 2.44
N VAL A 319 -13.44 0.10 2.86
CA VAL A 319 -12.76 1.34 2.51
C VAL A 319 -11.98 1.82 3.70
N SER A 320 -10.70 1.46 3.74
CA SER A 320 -9.76 1.98 4.73
C SER A 320 -9.09 3.26 4.25
N VAL A 321 -8.96 4.25 5.14
CA VAL A 321 -8.26 5.51 4.92
C VAL A 321 -7.30 5.78 6.07
N LEU A 322 -6.15 6.34 5.71
CA LEU A 322 -5.20 6.85 6.69
C LEU A 322 -5.57 8.29 7.03
N VAL A 323 -5.73 8.59 8.31
CA VAL A 323 -6.03 9.94 8.79
C VAL A 323 -5.11 10.33 9.91
N THR A 324 -5.00 11.64 10.11
CA THR A 324 -4.44 12.19 11.36
C THR A 324 -5.25 11.68 12.55
N ARG A 325 -4.55 11.18 13.57
CA ARG A 325 -5.16 10.72 14.82
C ARG A 325 -5.99 11.84 15.46
N GLY A 326 -7.21 11.50 15.89
CA GLY A 326 -8.16 12.47 16.44
C GLY A 326 -8.97 13.28 15.41
N GLN A 327 -8.67 13.18 14.11
CA GLN A 327 -9.44 13.86 13.05
C GLN A 327 -10.39 12.93 12.27
N GLY A 328 -10.60 11.70 12.76
CA GLY A 328 -11.49 10.73 12.10
C GLY A 328 -12.93 11.22 11.87
N ASN A 329 -13.43 12.09 12.75
CA ASN A 329 -14.78 12.65 12.65
C ASN A 329 -14.94 13.72 11.54
N ASN A 330 -13.82 14.17 10.95
CA ASN A 330 -13.82 15.18 9.88
C ASN A 330 -13.79 14.55 8.48
N LEU A 331 -14.05 13.25 8.38
CA LEU A 331 -14.19 12.56 7.10
C LEU A 331 -15.57 12.83 6.49
N LYS A 332 -15.57 13.30 5.25
CA LYS A 332 -16.77 13.46 4.42
C LYS A 332 -16.65 12.57 3.20
N ALA A 333 -17.77 12.04 2.74
CA ALA A 333 -17.87 11.31 1.49
C ALA A 333 -18.75 12.10 0.53
N ASP A 334 -18.18 12.52 -0.59
CA ASP A 334 -18.92 13.01 -1.74
C ASP A 334 -18.99 11.89 -2.79
N PHE A 335 -19.90 11.99 -3.75
CA PHE A 335 -19.97 11.04 -4.86
C PHE A 335 -20.31 11.72 -6.18
N GLN A 336 -19.93 11.06 -7.27
CA GLN A 336 -20.26 11.46 -8.63
C GLN A 336 -20.74 10.25 -9.42
N LEU A 337 -21.90 10.36 -10.04
CA LEU A 337 -22.42 9.36 -10.97
C LEU A 337 -21.77 9.52 -12.34
N GLU A 338 -21.51 8.41 -13.03
CA GLU A 338 -20.99 8.41 -14.39
C GLU A 338 -22.07 8.81 -15.42
N SER A 339 -23.33 8.47 -15.13
CA SER A 339 -24.49 8.81 -15.96
C SER A 339 -25.79 8.70 -15.15
N GLU A 340 -26.91 9.13 -15.74
CA GLU A 340 -28.23 8.87 -15.17
C GLU A 340 -28.49 7.36 -15.05
N LEU A 341 -28.97 6.92 -13.89
CA LEU A 341 -29.21 5.51 -13.62
C LEU A 341 -30.45 5.01 -14.39
N LYS A 342 -30.28 3.95 -15.16
CA LYS A 342 -31.35 3.28 -15.92
C LYS A 342 -31.27 1.78 -15.70
N ALA A 343 -32.42 1.14 -15.53
CA ALA A 343 -32.51 -0.32 -15.48
C ALA A 343 -32.33 -0.94 -16.89
N PRO A 344 -31.89 -2.21 -16.99
CA PRO A 344 -31.51 -3.09 -15.88
C PRO A 344 -30.17 -2.70 -15.24
N LEU A 345 -30.05 -2.89 -13.92
CA LEU A 345 -28.83 -2.60 -13.16
C LEU A 345 -28.48 -3.80 -12.28
N ALA A 346 -27.30 -4.39 -12.50
CA ALA A 346 -26.85 -5.55 -11.75
C ALA A 346 -26.28 -5.16 -10.37
N LYS A 347 -26.45 -6.03 -9.37
CA LYS A 347 -25.77 -5.86 -8.07
C LYS A 347 -24.25 -5.88 -8.27
N GLY A 348 -23.56 -4.92 -7.68
CA GLY A 348 -22.11 -4.73 -7.81
C GLY A 348 -21.70 -3.96 -9.06
N GLN A 349 -22.64 -3.57 -9.94
CA GLN A 349 -22.33 -2.75 -11.09
C GLN A 349 -21.83 -1.37 -10.63
N ARG A 350 -20.66 -0.95 -11.15
CA ARG A 350 -20.14 0.39 -10.95
C ARG A 350 -21.05 1.41 -11.65
N VAL A 351 -21.40 2.45 -10.91
CA VAL A 351 -22.26 3.54 -11.40
C VAL A 351 -21.66 4.93 -11.17
N GLY A 352 -20.50 5.00 -10.51
CA GLY A 352 -19.89 6.25 -10.12
C GLY A 352 -18.60 6.08 -9.34
N THR A 353 -18.22 7.16 -8.68
CA THR A 353 -17.04 7.24 -7.82
C THR A 353 -17.40 7.97 -6.52
N VAL A 354 -16.93 7.45 -5.39
CA VAL A 354 -16.98 8.08 -4.07
C VAL A 354 -15.64 8.77 -3.82
N PHE A 355 -15.69 10.02 -3.40
CA PHE A 355 -14.53 10.83 -3.02
C PHE A 355 -14.54 11.04 -1.51
N LEU A 356 -13.58 10.42 -0.83
CA LEU A 356 -13.37 10.63 0.60
C LEU A 356 -12.48 11.86 0.80
N LYS A 357 -12.97 12.79 1.63
CA LYS A 357 -12.31 14.06 1.94
C LYS A 357 -12.07 14.18 3.44
N GLN A 358 -10.93 14.74 3.81
CA GLN A 358 -10.62 15.18 5.16
C GLN A 358 -10.44 16.70 5.12
N GLY A 359 -11.41 17.44 5.67
CA GLY A 359 -11.52 18.88 5.40
C GLY A 359 -11.80 19.12 3.91
N ASP A 360 -11.01 19.98 3.25
CA ASP A 360 -11.13 20.26 1.82
C ASP A 360 -10.25 19.36 0.93
N LYS A 361 -9.38 18.54 1.54
CA LYS A 361 -8.46 17.67 0.81
C LYS A 361 -9.09 16.31 0.56
N GLU A 362 -9.12 15.91 -0.70
CA GLU A 362 -9.42 14.53 -1.09
C GLU A 362 -8.28 13.60 -0.67
N ILE A 363 -8.64 12.51 0.00
CA ILE A 363 -7.69 11.53 0.53
C ILE A 363 -7.78 10.16 -0.17
N LYS A 364 -8.94 9.82 -0.74
CA LYS A 364 -9.14 8.53 -1.43
C LYS A 364 -10.35 8.56 -2.37
N GLN A 365 -10.24 7.86 -3.50
CA GLN A 365 -11.35 7.56 -4.39
C GLN A 365 -11.66 6.07 -4.37
N VAL A 366 -12.94 5.70 -4.37
CA VAL A 366 -13.38 4.30 -4.50
C VAL A 366 -14.58 4.19 -5.42
N PRO A 367 -14.80 3.05 -6.10
CA PRO A 367 -15.99 2.85 -6.93
C PRO A 367 -17.28 2.98 -6.11
N LEU A 368 -18.27 3.68 -6.67
CA LEU A 368 -19.65 3.63 -6.20
C LEU A 368 -20.37 2.53 -6.99
N VAL A 369 -20.97 1.58 -6.29
CA VAL A 369 -21.65 0.42 -6.88
C VAL A 369 -23.11 0.31 -6.46
N ALA A 370 -23.91 -0.38 -7.26
CA ALA A 370 -25.26 -0.79 -6.87
C ALA A 370 -25.20 -1.91 -5.81
N LEU A 371 -25.88 -1.74 -4.68
CA LEU A 371 -25.90 -2.74 -3.59
C LEU A 371 -26.99 -3.81 -3.79
N GLU A 372 -27.91 -3.55 -4.71
CA GLU A 372 -29.00 -4.42 -5.07
C GLU A 372 -29.20 -4.45 -6.58
N GLU A 373 -29.89 -5.47 -7.06
CA GLU A 373 -30.31 -5.59 -8.45
C GLU A 373 -31.61 -4.81 -8.67
N VAL A 374 -31.72 -4.18 -9.84
CA VAL A 374 -32.94 -3.52 -10.34
C VAL A 374 -33.24 -4.05 -11.73
N GLN A 375 -34.41 -4.66 -11.88
CA GLN A 375 -34.88 -5.19 -13.16
C GLN A 375 -35.60 -4.10 -13.96
N GLU A 376 -35.87 -4.36 -15.23
CA GLU A 376 -36.74 -3.47 -16.01
C GLU A 376 -38.17 -3.43 -15.41
N GLY A 377 -38.73 -2.23 -15.31
CA GLY A 377 -40.10 -2.02 -14.88
C GLY A 377 -41.13 -2.46 -15.92
N GLY A 378 -42.40 -2.46 -15.52
CA GLY A 378 -43.50 -2.74 -16.44
C GLY A 378 -43.60 -1.71 -17.59
N LEU A 379 -44.21 -2.09 -18.71
CA LEU A 379 -44.32 -1.26 -19.92
C LEU A 379 -44.90 0.15 -19.64
N MET A 380 -45.89 0.27 -18.75
CA MET A 380 -46.50 1.55 -18.39
C MET A 380 -45.55 2.44 -17.57
N SER A 381 -44.78 1.89 -16.62
CA SER A 381 -43.84 2.71 -15.83
C SER A 381 -42.70 3.21 -16.69
N ARG A 382 -42.19 2.34 -17.58
CA ARG A 382 -41.15 2.70 -18.55
C ARG A 382 -41.61 3.77 -19.54
N LEU A 383 -42.85 3.68 -20.03
CA LEU A 383 -43.40 4.71 -20.93
C LEU A 383 -43.53 6.06 -20.22
N TRP A 384 -43.98 6.05 -18.97
CA TRP A 384 -44.05 7.28 -18.16
C TRP A 384 -42.67 7.89 -17.92
N ASP A 385 -41.71 7.08 -17.49
CA ASP A 385 -40.32 7.50 -17.29
C ASP A 385 -39.70 8.07 -18.57
N TYR A 386 -39.98 7.46 -19.72
CA TYR A 386 -39.55 7.95 -21.03
C TYR A 386 -40.10 9.36 -21.32
N LEU A 387 -41.40 9.57 -21.11
CA LEU A 387 -42.02 10.88 -21.32
C LEU A 387 -41.43 11.94 -20.39
N VAL A 388 -41.18 11.61 -19.11
CA VAL A 388 -40.56 12.55 -18.16
C VAL A 388 -39.13 12.89 -18.57
N LEU A 389 -38.33 11.89 -18.96
CA LEU A 389 -36.97 12.11 -19.46
C LEU A 389 -36.94 12.95 -20.74
N LEU A 390 -37.90 12.72 -21.65
CA LEU A 390 -38.02 13.48 -22.90
C LEU A 390 -38.35 14.95 -22.62
N VAL A 391 -39.33 15.23 -21.77
CA VAL A 391 -39.69 16.60 -21.41
C VAL A 391 -38.55 17.29 -20.65
N THR A 392 -37.90 16.62 -19.70
CA THR A 392 -36.78 17.21 -18.94
C THR A 392 -35.55 17.46 -19.81
N SER A 393 -35.33 16.68 -20.87
CA SER A 393 -34.25 16.91 -21.84
C SER A 393 -34.43 18.19 -22.67
N TRP A 394 -35.63 18.75 -22.76
CA TRP A 394 -35.90 20.01 -23.47
C TRP A 394 -35.56 21.26 -22.65
N PHE A 395 -35.31 21.09 -21.34
CA PHE A 395 -35.02 22.18 -20.41
C PHE A 395 -33.61 22.11 -19.80
N LYS A 396 -32.81 21.10 -20.17
CA LYS A 396 -31.37 21.05 -19.93
C LYS A 396 -30.65 21.63 -21.15
#